data_AF-A0A017T9X7-F1
#
_entry.id   AF-A0A017T9X7-F1
#
_cell.length_a   1.000
_cell.length_b   1.000
_cell.length_c   1.000
_cell.angle_alpha   90.00
_cell.angle_beta   90.00
_cell.angle_gamma   90.00
#
_symmetry.space_group_name_H-M   'P 1'
#
loop_
_entity.id
_entity.type
_entity.pdbx_description
1 polymer ?
#
loop_
_entity_poly.entity_id
_entity_poly.type
_entity_poly.pdbx_seq_one_letter_code
_entity_poly.pdbx_strand_id
1 'polypeptide(L)'
;MSDGVSEEQEHQTWLEAELAEAQRVLQRLEEEHAALGAQLREEPGEAARAERRRVGQAKSEAESRVQSAQAGLTLLRLQGTPFGLIADDDEVIGLIAVDVPKGSSSTQRARLIAEDLSDQLTGAAQSMGVVLGASADRYTRERPGRDRAGRMVLDVVGRVEGDVLVPATSFTRKAAHR
;
A
#
# COMPACT_ATOMS: atom_id res chain seq x y z
N MET A 1 23.90 24.47 -2.26
CA MET A 1 22.44 24.29 -2.48
C MET A 1 22.17 23.33 -3.65
N SER A 2 23.05 22.34 -3.90
CA SER A 2 22.95 21.47 -5.09
C SER A 2 22.51 20.03 -4.77
N ASP A 3 22.43 19.66 -3.48
CA ASP A 3 22.15 18.27 -3.08
C ASP A 3 20.65 17.91 -3.17
N GLY A 4 19.74 18.85 -2.90
CA GLY A 4 18.30 18.57 -2.88
C GLY A 4 17.68 18.22 -4.25
N VAL A 5 18.18 18.82 -5.34
CA VAL A 5 17.70 18.50 -6.70
C VAL A 5 18.12 17.09 -7.12
N SER A 6 19.27 16.61 -6.64
CA SER A 6 19.72 15.24 -6.89
C SER A 6 18.84 14.24 -6.15
N GLU A 7 18.52 14.49 -4.88
CA GLU A 7 17.70 13.57 -4.08
C GLU A 7 16.27 13.45 -4.63
N GLU A 8 15.65 14.56 -5.04
CA GLU A 8 14.31 14.56 -5.64
C GLU A 8 14.28 13.77 -6.96
N GLN A 9 15.25 14.00 -7.85
CA GLN A 9 15.37 13.28 -9.14
C GLN A 9 15.58 11.78 -8.93
N GLU A 10 16.33 11.40 -7.89
CA GLU A 10 16.58 10.01 -7.56
C GLU A 10 15.34 9.33 -6.98
N HIS A 11 14.59 10.01 -6.10
CA HIS A 11 13.31 9.52 -5.63
C HIS A 11 12.30 9.38 -6.76
N GLN A 12 12.27 10.35 -7.68
CA GLN A 12 11.43 10.28 -8.88
C GLN A 12 11.80 9.06 -9.72
N THR A 13 13.08 8.87 -10.03
CA THR A 13 13.57 7.74 -10.84
C THR A 13 13.22 6.40 -10.18
N TRP A 14 13.41 6.29 -8.86
CA TRP A 14 13.06 5.09 -8.10
C TRP A 14 11.56 4.78 -8.17
N LEU A 15 10.71 5.78 -7.94
CA LEU A 15 9.25 5.62 -7.97
C LEU A 15 8.73 5.32 -9.38
N GLU A 16 9.30 5.93 -10.43
CA GLU A 16 8.95 5.65 -11.82
C GLU A 16 9.33 4.22 -12.20
N ALA A 17 10.50 3.74 -11.77
CA ALA A 17 10.91 2.36 -11.96
C ALA A 17 9.99 1.37 -11.22
N GLU A 18 9.61 1.67 -9.97
CA GLU A 18 8.67 0.86 -9.21
C GLU A 18 7.27 0.85 -9.85
N LEU A 19 6.77 2.00 -10.30
CA LEU A 19 5.49 2.11 -11.00
C LEU A 19 5.49 1.26 -12.27
N ALA A 20 6.54 1.36 -13.08
CA ALA A 20 6.67 0.60 -14.33
C ALA A 20 6.76 -0.93 -14.08
N GLU A 21 7.48 -1.36 -13.03
CA GLU A 21 7.52 -2.77 -12.62
C GLU A 21 6.16 -3.26 -12.12
N ALA A 22 5.51 -2.50 -11.24
CA ALA A 22 4.21 -2.85 -10.68
C ALA A 22 3.14 -2.95 -11.78
N GLN A 23 3.14 -2.04 -12.76
CA GLN A 23 2.24 -2.09 -13.92
C GLN A 23 2.48 -3.32 -14.79
N ARG A 24 3.74 -3.69 -15.05
CA ARG A 24 4.07 -4.92 -15.80
C ARG A 24 3.57 -6.18 -15.07
N VAL A 25 3.78 -6.24 -13.75
CA VAL A 25 3.29 -7.36 -12.92
C VAL A 25 1.77 -7.41 -12.92
N LEU A 26 1.10 -6.27 -12.76
CA LEU A 26 -0.36 -6.17 -12.78
C LEU A 26 -0.91 -6.69 -14.11
N GLN A 27 -0.42 -6.19 -15.25
CA GLN A 27 -0.85 -6.63 -16.57
C GLN A 27 -0.77 -8.15 -16.74
N ARG A 28 0.38 -8.75 -16.38
CA ARG A 28 0.56 -10.21 -16.43
C ARG A 28 -0.47 -10.95 -15.58
N LEU A 29 -0.74 -10.47 -14.36
CA LEU A 29 -1.72 -11.08 -13.46
C LEU A 29 -3.16 -10.92 -13.93
N GLU A 30 -3.47 -9.84 -14.66
CA GLU A 30 -4.77 -9.66 -15.30
C GLU A 30 -5.03 -10.68 -16.40
N GLU A 31 -4.03 -10.90 -17.25
CA GLU A 31 -4.05 -11.93 -18.29
C GLU A 31 -4.20 -13.33 -17.69
N GLU A 32 -3.41 -13.66 -16.66
CA GLU A 32 -3.49 -14.95 -15.95
C GLU A 32 -4.85 -15.15 -15.27
N HIS A 33 -5.36 -14.12 -14.58
CA HIS A 33 -6.66 -14.19 -13.91
C HIS A 33 -7.82 -14.34 -14.93
N ALA A 34 -7.73 -13.68 -16.08
CA ALA A 34 -8.70 -13.81 -17.17
C ALA A 34 -8.67 -15.22 -17.78
N ALA A 35 -7.47 -15.79 -18.02
CA ALA A 35 -7.30 -17.14 -18.52
C ALA A 35 -7.88 -18.19 -17.55
N LEU A 36 -7.60 -18.07 -16.25
CA LEU A 36 -8.19 -18.94 -15.23
C LEU A 36 -9.72 -18.79 -15.15
N GLY A 37 -10.24 -17.58 -15.40
CA GLY A 37 -11.68 -17.34 -15.51
C GLY A 37 -12.33 -18.02 -16.71
N ALA A 38 -11.63 -18.12 -17.84
CA ALA A 38 -12.07 -18.88 -19.00
C ALA A 38 -12.04 -20.39 -18.71
N GLN A 39 -10.90 -20.90 -18.20
CA GLN A 39 -10.74 -22.31 -17.85
C GLN A 39 -11.81 -22.79 -16.85
N LEU A 40 -12.11 -21.98 -15.82
CA LEU A 40 -13.10 -22.35 -14.81
C LEU A 40 -14.54 -22.45 -15.36
N ARG A 41 -14.85 -21.77 -16.47
CA ARG A 41 -16.14 -21.91 -17.16
C ARG A 41 -16.25 -23.23 -17.91
N GLU A 42 -15.14 -23.73 -18.42
CA GLU A 42 -15.07 -25.01 -19.16
C GLU A 42 -14.95 -26.20 -18.19
N GLU A 43 -14.08 -26.08 -17.19
CA GLU A 43 -13.76 -27.12 -16.22
C GLU A 43 -13.91 -26.59 -14.78
N PRO A 44 -15.14 -26.57 -14.24
CA PRO A 44 -15.36 -26.10 -12.88
C PRO A 44 -14.77 -27.08 -11.86
N GLY A 45 -13.74 -26.64 -11.15
CA GLY A 45 -13.07 -27.44 -10.11
C GLY A 45 -12.62 -26.61 -8.90
N GLU A 46 -12.51 -27.22 -7.72
CA GLU A 46 -12.06 -26.53 -6.51
C GLU A 46 -10.61 -26.03 -6.62
N ALA A 47 -9.72 -26.82 -7.21
CA ALA A 47 -8.33 -26.43 -7.45
C ALA A 47 -8.23 -25.18 -8.34
N ALA A 48 -8.97 -25.14 -9.46
CA ALA A 48 -9.03 -23.98 -10.34
C ALA A 48 -9.61 -22.73 -9.63
N ARG A 49 -10.61 -22.90 -8.75
CA ARG A 49 -11.14 -21.80 -7.93
C ARG A 49 -10.11 -21.29 -6.93
N ALA A 50 -9.38 -22.18 -6.26
CA ALA A 50 -8.33 -21.81 -5.33
C ALA A 50 -7.20 -21.05 -6.02
N GLU A 51 -6.80 -21.53 -7.20
CA GLU A 51 -5.78 -20.90 -8.03
C GLU A 51 -6.20 -19.50 -8.48
N ARG A 52 -7.42 -19.36 -8.99
CA ARG A 52 -7.97 -18.06 -9.37
C ARG A 52 -8.02 -17.08 -8.18
N ARG A 53 -8.38 -17.55 -6.97
CA ARG A 53 -8.35 -16.71 -5.76
C ARG A 53 -6.93 -16.25 -5.43
N ARG A 54 -5.94 -17.13 -5.53
CA ARG A 54 -4.52 -16.82 -5.31
C ARG A 54 -4.02 -15.75 -6.28
N VAL A 55 -4.30 -15.92 -7.58
CA VAL A 55 -3.94 -14.92 -8.60
C VAL A 55 -4.70 -13.61 -8.39
N GLY A 56 -5.99 -13.68 -8.02
CA GLY A 56 -6.79 -12.50 -7.68
C GLY A 56 -6.23 -11.71 -6.50
N GLN A 57 -5.73 -12.40 -5.46
CA GLN A 57 -5.03 -11.76 -4.35
C GLN A 57 -3.73 -11.09 -4.83
N ALA A 58 -2.89 -11.81 -5.58
CA ALA A 58 -1.66 -11.25 -6.14
C ALA A 58 -1.93 -10.02 -7.03
N LYS A 59 -3.02 -10.05 -7.81
CA LYS A 59 -3.47 -8.91 -8.63
C LYS A 59 -3.77 -7.69 -7.75
N SER A 60 -4.59 -7.87 -6.72
CA SER A 60 -4.94 -6.76 -5.80
C SER A 60 -3.72 -6.19 -5.09
N GLU A 61 -2.75 -7.05 -4.75
CA GLU A 61 -1.47 -6.61 -4.20
C GLU A 61 -0.66 -5.78 -5.20
N ALA A 62 -0.68 -6.12 -6.49
CA ALA A 62 -0.02 -5.36 -7.54
C ALA A 62 -0.72 -4.00 -7.80
N GLU A 63 -2.05 -3.96 -7.76
CA GLU A 63 -2.84 -2.72 -7.84
C GLU A 63 -2.48 -1.76 -6.71
N SER A 64 -2.43 -2.27 -5.47
CA SER A 64 -2.01 -1.47 -4.31
C SER A 64 -0.60 -0.90 -4.49
N ARG A 65 0.34 -1.67 -5.06
CA ARG A 65 1.70 -1.16 -5.36
C ARG A 65 1.70 -0.05 -6.41
N VAL A 66 0.86 -0.17 -7.45
CA VAL A 66 0.69 0.89 -8.46
C VAL A 66 0.16 2.17 -7.80
N GLN A 67 -0.90 2.06 -7.01
CA GLN A 67 -1.52 3.20 -6.31
C GLN A 67 -0.53 3.87 -5.36
N SER A 68 0.19 3.09 -4.54
CA SER A 68 1.19 3.66 -3.64
C SER A 68 2.33 4.34 -4.40
N ALA A 69 2.86 3.75 -5.49
CA ALA A 69 3.90 4.41 -6.29
C ALA A 69 3.41 5.75 -6.90
N GLN A 70 2.15 5.80 -7.36
CA GLN A 70 1.52 7.03 -7.83
C GLN A 70 1.32 8.06 -6.71
N ALA A 71 0.92 7.63 -5.52
CA ALA A 71 0.82 8.49 -4.34
C ALA A 71 2.19 9.07 -3.96
N GLY A 72 3.24 8.26 -3.97
CA GLY A 72 4.61 8.72 -3.73
C GLY A 72 5.08 9.76 -4.76
N LEU A 73 4.77 9.56 -6.05
CA LEU A 73 5.09 10.55 -7.10
C LEU A 73 4.30 11.85 -6.90
N THR A 74 3.06 11.75 -6.45
CA THR A 74 2.20 12.90 -6.15
C THR A 74 2.74 13.68 -4.96
N LEU A 75 3.06 13.00 -3.85
CA LEU A 75 3.68 13.60 -2.67
C LEU A 75 5.03 14.25 -3.00
N LEU A 76 5.86 13.59 -3.81
CA LEU A 76 7.15 14.15 -4.22
C LEU A 76 6.97 15.49 -4.93
N ARG A 77 6.00 15.58 -5.86
CA ARG A 77 5.69 16.82 -6.58
C ARG A 77 5.10 17.92 -5.70
N LEU A 78 4.29 17.55 -4.71
CA LEU A 78 3.58 18.51 -3.86
C LEU A 78 4.41 18.98 -2.66
N GLN A 79 5.23 18.10 -2.09
CA GLN A 79 5.88 18.29 -0.79
C GLN A 79 7.41 18.13 -0.86
N GLY A 80 7.98 17.74 -2.00
CA GLY A 80 9.41 17.47 -2.16
C GLY A 80 9.88 16.17 -1.49
N THR A 81 8.96 15.34 -1.01
CA THR A 81 9.24 14.05 -0.36
C THR A 81 8.27 12.98 -0.88
N PRO A 82 8.72 11.74 -1.14
CA PRO A 82 7.82 10.66 -1.53
C PRO A 82 7.07 10.06 -0.33
N PHE A 83 7.40 10.47 0.89
CA PHE A 83 6.85 9.94 2.14
C PHE A 83 5.81 10.91 2.72
N GLY A 84 4.65 10.37 3.06
CA GLY A 84 3.48 11.08 3.53
C GLY A 84 2.21 10.29 3.24
N LEU A 85 1.06 10.85 3.59
CA LEU A 85 -0.26 10.30 3.31
C LEU A 85 -1.06 11.25 2.43
N ILE A 86 -1.86 10.68 1.54
CA ILE A 86 -2.93 11.34 0.80
C ILE A 86 -4.24 10.76 1.31
N ALA A 87 -5.14 11.62 1.76
CA ALA A 87 -6.52 11.28 2.04
C ALA A 87 -7.37 11.76 0.86
N ASP A 88 -8.14 10.86 0.26
CA ASP A 88 -8.98 11.14 -0.90
C ASP A 88 -10.31 10.40 -0.74
N ASP A 89 -11.43 11.12 -0.86
CA ASP A 89 -12.82 10.66 -0.71
C ASP A 89 -13.08 9.61 0.39
N ASP A 90 -12.81 8.33 0.10
CA ASP A 90 -13.04 7.17 0.96
C ASP A 90 -11.78 6.33 1.26
N GLU A 91 -10.59 6.82 0.92
CA GLU A 91 -9.32 6.10 1.09
C GLU A 91 -8.17 6.99 1.62
N VAL A 92 -7.26 6.37 2.36
CA VAL A 92 -5.96 6.94 2.74
C VAL A 92 -4.88 6.06 2.16
N ILE A 93 -4.05 6.64 1.29
CA ILE A 93 -2.93 5.96 0.64
C ILE A 93 -1.64 6.75 0.85
N GLY A 94 -0.52 6.07 0.96
CA GLY A 94 0.77 6.76 1.10
C GLY A 94 1.95 5.84 1.28
N LEU A 95 3.11 6.45 1.51
CA LEU A 95 4.32 5.75 1.90
C LEU A 95 4.92 6.40 3.15
N ILE A 96 5.50 5.59 4.01
CA ILE A 96 6.36 6.08 5.10
C ILE A 96 7.69 5.34 5.10
N ALA A 97 8.73 5.99 5.62
CA ALA A 97 10.03 5.38 5.85
C ALA A 97 10.36 5.43 7.34
N VAL A 98 10.42 4.25 7.97
CA VAL A 98 10.59 4.08 9.42
C VAL A 98 11.98 3.53 9.71
N ASP A 99 12.68 4.15 10.65
CA ASP A 99 13.95 3.60 11.13
C ASP A 99 13.71 2.43 12.10
N VAL A 100 13.88 1.21 11.59
CA VAL A 100 13.76 -0.01 12.39
C VAL A 100 15.12 -0.70 12.47
N PRO A 101 15.71 -0.74 13.68
CA PRO A 101 16.98 -1.42 13.93
C PRO A 101 16.93 -2.90 13.51
N LYS A 102 18.07 -3.40 13.03
CA LYS A 102 18.21 -4.83 12.73
C LYS A 102 18.05 -5.64 14.02
N GLY A 103 17.28 -6.73 13.94
CA GLY A 103 17.02 -7.60 15.09
C GLY A 103 15.91 -7.13 16.03
N SER A 104 15.23 -6.02 15.74
CA SER A 104 14.04 -5.62 16.48
C SER A 104 12.97 -6.71 16.46
N SER A 105 12.32 -6.91 17.61
CA SER A 105 11.18 -7.82 17.72
C SER A 105 9.98 -7.29 16.94
N SER A 106 9.02 -8.16 16.64
CA SER A 106 7.76 -7.76 16.00
C SER A 106 7.03 -6.67 16.79
N THR A 107 6.99 -6.79 18.12
CA THR A 107 6.37 -5.79 19.02
C THR A 107 7.10 -4.45 18.97
N GLN A 108 8.44 -4.46 19.01
CA GLN A 108 9.22 -3.23 18.93
C GLN A 108 9.03 -2.54 17.57
N ARG A 109 9.04 -3.32 16.49
CA ARG A 109 8.77 -2.80 15.14
C ARG A 109 7.39 -2.17 15.05
N ALA A 110 6.34 -2.86 15.50
CA ALA A 110 4.97 -2.33 15.49
C ALA A 110 4.86 -1.00 16.26
N ARG A 111 5.55 -0.91 17.41
CA ARG A 111 5.62 0.33 18.17
C ARG A 111 6.29 1.47 17.40
N LEU A 112 7.46 1.24 16.80
CA LEU A 112 8.18 2.25 16.01
C LEU A 112 7.33 2.75 14.83
N ILE A 113 6.65 1.82 14.14
CA ILE A 113 5.74 2.17 13.04
C ILE A 113 4.59 3.04 13.56
N ALA A 114 3.98 2.66 14.68
CA ALA A 114 2.88 3.42 15.24
C ALA A 114 3.32 4.82 15.68
N GLU A 115 4.51 4.96 16.29
CA GLU A 115 5.08 6.26 16.68
C GLU A 115 5.26 7.20 15.46
N ASP A 116 5.79 6.70 14.34
CA ASP A 116 6.01 7.51 13.13
C ASP A 116 4.71 7.85 12.36
N LEU A 117 3.69 6.97 12.42
CA LEU A 117 2.50 7.08 11.59
C LEU A 117 1.28 7.70 12.29
N SER A 118 1.19 7.62 13.62
CA SER A 118 -0.05 7.93 14.35
C SER A 118 -0.59 9.33 14.09
N ASP A 119 0.28 10.34 14.11
CA ASP A 119 -0.14 11.74 13.93
C ASP A 119 -0.64 12.01 12.51
N GLN A 120 0.08 11.51 11.51
CA GLN A 120 -0.30 11.65 10.10
C GLN A 120 -1.63 10.95 9.82
N LEU A 121 -1.80 9.73 10.33
CA LEU A 121 -3.02 8.95 10.11
C LEU A 121 -4.22 9.54 10.87
N THR A 122 -4.00 10.06 12.07
CA THR A 122 -5.03 10.78 12.83
C THR A 122 -5.45 12.05 12.11
N GLY A 123 -4.49 12.83 11.58
CA GLY A 123 -4.79 14.02 10.78
C GLY A 123 -5.58 13.69 9.52
N ALA A 124 -5.20 12.62 8.81
CA ALA A 124 -5.93 12.12 7.65
C ALA A 124 -7.38 11.73 8.02
N ALA A 125 -7.57 10.91 9.06
CA ALA A 125 -8.90 10.51 9.52
C ALA A 125 -9.78 11.72 9.93
N GLN A 126 -9.21 12.69 10.64
CA GLN A 126 -9.92 13.92 11.02
C GLN A 126 -10.33 14.75 9.80
N SER A 127 -9.47 14.87 8.78
CA SER A 127 -9.79 15.61 7.55
C SER A 127 -10.96 15.01 6.77
N MET A 128 -11.16 13.69 6.90
CA MET A 128 -12.28 12.96 6.30
C MET A 128 -13.51 12.88 7.21
N GLY A 129 -13.42 13.35 8.47
CA GLY A 129 -14.51 13.28 9.44
C GLY A 129 -14.76 11.88 10.02
N VAL A 130 -13.75 11.00 10.02
CA VAL A 130 -13.85 9.61 10.51
C VAL A 130 -12.90 9.35 11.68
N VAL A 131 -13.06 8.20 12.35
CA VAL A 131 -12.16 7.74 13.43
C VAL A 131 -11.32 6.55 13.00
N LEU A 132 -10.15 6.35 13.61
CA LEU A 132 -9.32 5.18 13.36
C LEU A 132 -9.94 3.91 13.97
N GLY A 133 -10.08 2.86 13.16
CA GLY A 133 -10.60 1.56 13.59
C GLY A 133 -9.55 0.58 14.13
N ALA A 134 -8.26 0.92 14.02
CA ALA A 134 -7.14 0.07 14.42
C ALA A 134 -5.91 0.92 14.79
N SER A 135 -4.89 0.28 15.39
CA SER A 135 -3.59 0.91 15.60
C SER A 135 -2.88 1.18 14.27
N ALA A 136 -2.09 2.26 14.22
CA ALA A 136 -1.47 2.76 12.98
C ALA A 136 -0.61 1.69 12.26
N ASP A 137 0.08 0.82 13.00
CA ASP A 137 0.87 -0.27 12.42
C ASP A 137 0.04 -1.22 11.53
N ARG A 138 -1.27 -1.37 11.78
CA ARG A 138 -2.16 -2.26 11.02
C ARG A 138 -2.49 -1.75 9.63
N TYR A 139 -2.33 -0.46 9.38
CA TYR A 139 -2.52 0.17 8.07
C TYR A 139 -1.31 0.00 7.16
N THR A 140 -0.22 -0.55 7.71
CA THR A 140 1.04 -0.63 6.98
C THR A 140 1.28 -1.99 6.33
N ARG A 141 1.97 -1.97 5.20
CA ARG A 141 2.52 -3.15 4.54
C ARG A 141 3.98 -2.90 4.20
N GLU A 142 4.84 -3.83 4.60
CA GLU A 142 6.28 -3.73 4.34
C GLU A 142 6.60 -3.94 2.86
N ARG A 143 7.35 -2.99 2.27
CA ARG A 143 7.94 -3.16 0.95
C ARG A 143 9.23 -3.96 1.04
N PRO A 144 9.57 -4.77 0.02
CA PRO A 144 10.87 -5.41 -0.05
C PRO A 144 12.00 -4.38 -0.07
N GLY A 145 13.00 -4.58 0.78
CA GLY A 145 14.21 -3.77 0.81
C GLY A 145 14.15 -2.61 1.80
N ARG A 146 15.08 -1.66 1.64
CA ARG A 146 15.23 -0.47 2.47
C ARG A 146 15.49 0.73 1.57
N ASP A 147 15.17 1.92 2.04
CA ASP A 147 15.57 3.14 1.36
C ASP A 147 17.10 3.36 1.47
N ARG A 148 17.59 4.44 0.87
CA ARG A 148 19.01 4.78 0.87
C ARG A 148 19.56 5.14 2.26
N ALA A 149 18.71 5.65 3.14
CA ALA A 149 19.06 5.90 4.54
C ALA A 149 19.05 4.60 5.38
N GLY A 150 18.72 3.46 4.77
CA GLY A 150 18.61 2.18 5.46
C GLY A 150 17.31 2.02 6.24
N ARG A 151 16.31 2.88 6.02
CA ARG A 151 14.99 2.81 6.64
C ARG A 151 14.12 1.78 5.92
N MET A 152 13.20 1.21 6.65
CA MET A 152 12.17 0.32 6.10
C MET A 152 11.09 1.16 5.46
N VAL A 153 10.75 0.87 4.20
CA VAL A 153 9.66 1.56 3.48
C VAL A 153 8.38 0.76 3.63
N LEU A 154 7.31 1.45 3.98
CA LEU A 154 5.99 0.87 4.20
C LEU A 154 4.97 1.57 3.31
N ASP A 155 4.12 0.78 2.66
CA ASP A 155 2.86 1.26 2.11
C ASP A 155 1.88 1.50 3.25
N VAL A 156 1.13 2.59 3.19
CA VAL A 156 0.03 2.87 4.12
C VAL A 156 -1.27 2.85 3.32
N VAL A 157 -2.22 2.01 3.74
CA VAL A 157 -3.52 1.88 3.06
C VAL A 157 -4.65 1.72 4.10
N GLY A 158 -5.62 2.63 4.05
CA GLY A 158 -6.83 2.59 4.85
C GLY A 158 -8.05 2.96 4.01
N ARG A 159 -9.21 2.37 4.28
CA ARG A 159 -10.47 2.71 3.63
C ARG A 159 -11.53 3.12 4.64
N VAL A 160 -12.45 3.98 4.24
CA VAL A 160 -13.57 4.40 5.08
C VAL A 160 -14.70 3.36 5.02
N GLU A 161 -15.16 2.92 6.19
CA GLU A 161 -16.34 2.08 6.37
C GLU A 161 -17.31 2.76 7.34
N GLY A 162 -18.28 3.50 6.78
CA GLY A 162 -19.16 4.37 7.58
C GLY A 162 -18.36 5.51 8.19
N ASP A 163 -18.34 5.59 9.51
CA ASP A 163 -17.62 6.66 10.24
C ASP A 163 -16.21 6.23 10.71
N VAL A 164 -15.69 5.11 10.18
CA VAL A 164 -14.45 4.49 10.64
C VAL A 164 -13.48 4.29 9.48
N LEU A 165 -12.25 4.80 9.59
CA LEU A 165 -11.13 4.42 8.75
C LEU A 165 -10.64 3.05 9.22
N VAL A 166 -10.61 2.05 8.34
CA VAL A 166 -10.14 0.69 8.66
C VAL A 166 -8.96 0.31 7.78
N PRO A 167 -8.05 -0.56 8.25
CA PRO A 167 -6.96 -1.03 7.42
C PRO A 167 -7.44 -1.77 6.18
N ALA A 168 -6.99 -1.34 5.00
CA ALA A 168 -7.28 -2.01 3.74
C ALA A 168 -6.53 -3.36 3.59
N THR A 169 -5.71 -3.72 4.58
CA THR A 169 -5.02 -5.02 4.68
C THR A 169 -5.95 -6.18 5.01
N SER A 170 -7.21 -5.91 5.38
CA SER A 170 -8.23 -6.92 5.69
C SER A 170 -9.14 -7.19 4.47
N PHE A 171 -8.69 -8.09 3.59
CA PHE A 171 -9.45 -8.57 2.42
C PHE A 171 -10.63 -9.51 2.74
N THR A 172 -11.17 -9.51 3.95
CA THR A 172 -12.47 -10.16 4.19
C THR A 172 -13.59 -9.14 3.99
N ARG A 173 -13.93 -8.85 2.72
CA ARG A 173 -15.28 -8.35 2.39
C ARG A 173 -16.27 -9.40 2.88
N LYS A 174 -16.88 -9.18 4.05
CA LYS A 174 -18.15 -9.85 4.34
C LYS A 174 -19.16 -9.18 3.41
N ALA A 175 -19.68 -9.93 2.44
CA ALA A 175 -20.76 -9.44 1.59
C ALA A 175 -21.87 -8.90 2.50
N ALA A 176 -22.12 -7.59 2.44
CA ALA A 176 -23.25 -6.99 3.10
C ALA A 176 -24.51 -7.56 2.42
N HIS A 177 -25.16 -8.51 3.07
CA HIS A 177 -26.54 -8.86 2.74
C HIS A 177 -27.38 -7.61 3.04
N ARG A 178 -27.80 -6.92 1.98
CA ARG A 178 -29.03 -6.13 1.99
C ARG A 178 -30.14 -6.98 1.36
#